data_AF-A0AAV4BZU1-F1
#
_entry.id   AF-A0AAV4BZU1-F1
#
_cell.length_a   1.000
_cell.length_b   1.000
_cell.length_c   1.000
_cell.angle_alpha   90.00
_cell.angle_beta   90.00
_cell.angle_gamma   90.00
#
_symmetry.space_group_name_H-M   'P 1'
#
loop_
_entity.id
_entity.type
_entity.pdbx_description
1 polymer ?
#
loop_
_entity_poly.entity_id
_entity_poly.type
_entity_poly.pdbx_seq_one_letter_code
_entity_poly.pdbx_strand_id
1 'polypeptide(L)'
;MRSGCCLDFVGLRLENTRNLPDMRVNSSSMVGPGAKTEKQDWKRACMGRLLITSNKYLLSIDFFRVNEVRLPVSYKKITATFVNMAIGIEPPQLIPSLDVKDTSYDLVLIVTDKFEKLTGNLACLRTPLEDYAKVDGAINKQPVLVLTDVVPCGRVIFSPTGPLNRDYDDVRRFADAASAGITRALQAGCRKPLLVRPIDDSFEKAGLVSILAIFHTLYIPIELREAGHGPKVDALGVWCTDIDKVTKGIAHATALESGRIVARDIMGSDPERMAAPRVEDYVQEAFKDTNVQVSVVSNANILNRDFPLLGAVNRAANCVDRHKGRVIFLEYAGSGHIDKTIFLVGKGITYDTGGADVKVGGAMAGMSRDKGGASAVAGFMKALSILKPENIKVVAGMSMVRNSVGEESYVSDEIVTSRAGVRVRVGNTDAEGRMVMADVLCKMKEMAIDAVNPHLMTIATLTGHAVRTVGPAYSIIMDNGPAQRKCTAQAVQAAGDKYGDPFEISTIRRE
;
A
#
# COMPACT_ATOMS: atom_id res chain seq x y z
N MET A 1 13.46 -32.45 36.30
CA MET A 1 13.95 -33.22 35.14
C MET A 1 13.46 -32.52 33.88
N ARG A 2 14.43 -32.07 33.05
CA ARG A 2 14.48 -31.71 31.60
C ARG A 2 13.14 -31.65 30.84
N SER A 3 12.82 -30.61 30.07
CA SER A 3 13.51 -30.06 28.87
C SER A 3 13.20 -28.56 28.70
N GLY A 4 14.04 -27.65 28.17
CA GLY A 4 15.16 -27.79 27.25
C GLY A 4 14.74 -27.38 25.83
N CYS A 5 14.71 -26.08 25.52
CA CYS A 5 14.65 -25.59 24.14
C CYS A 5 15.57 -24.37 24.00
N CYS A 6 16.78 -24.63 23.49
CA CYS A 6 17.69 -23.62 22.94
C CYS A 6 17.17 -23.23 21.56
N LEU A 7 17.16 -21.92 21.28
CA LEU A 7 17.17 -21.39 19.93
C LEU A 7 18.38 -20.45 19.84
N ASP A 8 19.43 -20.97 19.23
CA ASP A 8 20.64 -20.24 18.89
C ASP A 8 20.33 -19.18 17.82
N PHE A 9 20.58 -17.92 18.16
CA PHE A 9 20.67 -16.85 17.18
C PHE A 9 22.09 -16.80 16.62
N VAL A 10 22.18 -16.87 15.28
CA VAL A 10 23.40 -16.60 14.52
C VAL A 10 23.83 -15.16 14.78
N GLY A 11 24.92 -15.00 15.53
CA GLY A 11 25.51 -13.72 15.90
C GLY A 11 26.25 -13.06 14.74
N LEU A 12 25.98 -11.77 14.55
CA LEU A 12 26.92 -10.83 13.95
C LEU A 12 28.04 -10.59 14.97
N ARG A 13 29.21 -11.15 14.67
CA ARG A 13 30.44 -11.03 15.45
C ARG A 13 31.09 -9.67 15.17
N LEU A 14 31.04 -8.76 16.14
CA LEU A 14 31.93 -7.60 16.21
C LEU A 14 33.05 -7.94 17.22
N GLU A 15 34.18 -8.43 16.71
CA GLU A 15 35.42 -8.55 17.48
C GLU A 15 36.21 -7.24 17.39
N ASN A 16 36.19 -6.45 18.48
CA ASN A 16 37.34 -5.94 19.22
C ASN A 16 36.93 -4.67 19.99
N THR A 17 36.83 -4.77 21.31
CA THR A 17 37.51 -3.88 22.27
C THR A 17 37.19 -4.34 23.69
N ARG A 18 38.24 -4.68 24.44
CA ARG A 18 38.21 -4.98 25.87
C ARG A 18 37.94 -3.71 26.68
N ASN A 19 37.34 -3.90 27.87
CA ASN A 19 37.25 -3.01 29.04
C ASN A 19 36.15 -1.94 29.07
N LEU A 20 35.01 -2.25 29.72
CA LEU A 20 34.23 -1.29 30.53
C LEU A 20 33.53 -2.02 31.71
N PRO A 21 33.47 -1.44 32.94
CA PRO A 21 32.95 -2.10 34.14
C PRO A 21 31.44 -1.89 34.37
N ASP A 22 30.85 -2.79 35.16
CA ASP A 22 29.45 -2.82 35.64
C ASP A 22 28.98 -1.49 36.26
N MET A 23 27.78 -1.02 35.86
CA MET A 23 27.04 0.04 36.56
C MET A 23 25.86 -0.55 37.35
N ARG A 24 25.91 -0.44 38.68
CA ARG A 24 24.78 -0.66 39.60
C ARG A 24 24.03 0.65 39.84
N VAL A 25 22.70 0.59 39.87
CA VAL A 25 21.82 1.69 40.30
C VAL A 25 21.47 1.49 41.77
N ASN A 26 21.81 2.45 42.63
CA ASN A 26 21.34 2.50 44.02
C ASN A 26 20.25 3.57 44.16
N SER A 27 19.11 3.20 44.74
CA SER A 27 18.08 4.13 45.20
C SER A 27 18.13 4.18 46.72
N SER A 28 18.10 5.38 47.30
CA SER A 28 17.90 5.55 48.74
C SER A 28 16.84 6.61 48.97
N SER A 29 15.82 6.23 49.73
CA SER A 29 14.76 7.09 50.26
C SER A 29 15.14 7.52 51.68
N MET A 30 14.94 8.80 52.00
CA MET A 30 14.96 9.27 53.38
C MET A 30 13.63 9.95 53.70
N VAL A 31 12.97 9.45 54.75
CA VAL A 31 11.82 10.07 55.42
C VAL A 31 12.25 10.37 56.86
N GLY A 32 11.93 11.56 57.35
CA GLY A 32 12.05 11.94 58.77
C GLY A 32 11.11 13.12 59.12
N PRO A 33 10.63 13.25 60.38
CA PRO A 33 9.30 13.82 60.66
C PRO A 33 9.28 15.16 61.43
N GLY A 34 8.18 15.92 61.25
CA GLY A 34 7.57 16.77 62.28
C GLY A 34 7.78 18.30 62.22
N ALA A 35 6.70 19.05 61.89
CA ALA A 35 6.29 20.31 62.54
C ALA A 35 4.94 20.81 61.97
N LYS A 36 4.08 21.35 62.84
CA LYS A 36 2.72 21.83 62.56
C LYS A 36 2.68 23.28 62.05
N THR A 37 1.67 23.52 61.20
CA THR A 37 0.90 24.77 60.96
C THR A 37 1.63 26.08 60.67
N GLU A 38 1.56 26.51 59.40
CA GLU A 38 1.15 27.88 59.03
C GLU A 38 0.80 27.95 57.53
N LYS A 39 -0.31 28.64 57.20
CA LYS A 39 -0.71 28.96 55.82
C LYS A 39 0.28 29.97 55.25
N GLN A 40 1.03 29.59 54.22
CA GLN A 40 1.76 30.53 53.37
C GLN A 40 1.80 30.02 51.93
N ASP A 41 1.53 30.93 51.00
CA ASP A 41 1.57 30.74 49.55
C ASP A 41 2.91 30.16 49.06
N TRP A 42 2.85 29.08 48.27
CA TRP A 42 4.01 28.57 47.53
C TRP A 42 3.73 28.54 46.02
N LYS A 43 3.89 29.70 45.37
CA LYS A 43 4.46 29.73 44.01
C LYS A 43 5.97 29.50 44.14
N ARG A 44 6.42 28.25 44.09
CA ARG A 44 7.82 27.93 43.76
C ARG A 44 7.88 26.95 42.60
N ALA A 45 8.55 27.38 41.54
CA ALA A 45 8.89 26.56 40.39
C ALA A 45 9.89 25.48 40.82
N CYS A 46 9.52 24.21 40.64
CA CYS A 46 10.50 23.13 40.65
C CYS A 46 11.16 23.07 39.26
N MET A 47 12.35 23.67 39.12
CA MET A 47 13.26 23.36 38.02
C MET A 47 14.00 22.07 38.37
N GLY A 48 13.62 20.95 37.76
CA GLY A 48 14.39 19.71 37.84
C GLY A 48 15.40 19.65 36.70
N ARG A 49 16.69 19.56 37.03
CA ARG A 49 17.78 19.38 36.06
C ARG A 49 18.26 17.93 36.12
N LEU A 50 18.12 17.17 35.03
CA LEU A 50 18.69 15.83 34.91
C LEU A 50 20.05 15.96 34.21
N LEU A 51 21.14 15.68 34.93
CA LEU A 51 22.49 15.63 34.37
C LEU A 51 22.86 14.19 34.08
N ILE A 52 23.01 13.85 32.80
CA ILE A 52 23.59 12.57 32.37
C ILE A 52 25.01 12.89 31.85
N THR A 53 26.02 12.42 32.56
CA THR A 53 27.42 12.61 32.16
C THR A 53 27.97 11.33 31.52
N SER A 54 28.46 11.43 30.29
CA SER A 54 29.44 10.49 29.72
C SER A 54 30.64 11.30 29.22
N ASN A 55 31.83 10.70 29.22
CA ASN A 55 33.14 11.37 29.09
C ASN A 55 33.39 12.16 27.78
N LYS A 56 32.40 12.41 26.92
CA LYS A 56 32.57 13.23 25.72
C LYS A 56 31.47 14.23 25.35
N TYR A 57 30.29 14.26 25.99
CA TYR A 57 29.27 15.29 25.68
C TYR A 57 28.36 15.63 26.87
N LEU A 58 28.04 16.91 27.04
CA LEU A 58 27.06 17.42 28.01
C LEU A 58 25.72 17.65 27.30
N LEU A 59 24.68 16.88 27.61
CA LEU A 59 23.31 17.16 27.16
C LEU A 59 22.53 17.79 28.32
N SER A 60 22.04 19.01 28.13
CA SER A 60 21.08 19.67 29.03
C SER A 60 19.69 19.53 28.43
N ILE A 61 18.75 18.90 29.14
CA ILE A 61 17.33 18.84 28.77
C ILE A 61 16.55 19.63 29.81
N ASP A 62 15.98 20.76 29.41
CA ASP A 62 15.07 21.56 30.23
C ASP A 62 13.62 21.15 29.92
N PHE A 63 12.88 20.71 30.94
CA PHE A 63 11.46 20.38 30.81
C PHE A 63 10.62 21.65 30.99
N PHE A 64 9.99 22.13 29.91
CA PHE A 64 8.97 23.18 29.99
C PHE A 64 7.57 22.56 30.10
N ARG A 65 6.78 23.04 31.06
CA ARG A 65 5.35 22.74 31.18
C ARG A 65 4.61 23.57 30.13
N VAL A 66 4.11 22.95 29.07
CA VAL A 66 3.29 23.62 28.04
C VAL A 66 1.89 23.86 28.63
N ASN A 67 1.63 25.08 29.10
CA ASN A 67 0.26 25.55 29.31
C ASN A 67 -0.30 26.01 27.96
N GLU A 68 -1.47 25.47 27.61
CA GLU A 68 -2.35 25.81 26.48
C GLU A 68 -1.78 26.76 25.41
N VAL A 69 -1.23 26.18 24.33
CA VAL A 69 -1.13 26.88 23.06
C VAL A 69 -2.48 26.71 22.35
N ARG A 70 -3.32 27.76 22.38
CA ARG A 70 -4.42 27.88 21.41
C ARG A 70 -3.79 28.07 20.03
N LEU A 71 -3.72 26.98 19.26
CA LEU A 71 -3.29 27.03 17.86
C LEU A 71 -4.32 27.85 17.05
N PRO A 72 -3.89 28.89 16.31
CA PRO A 72 -4.80 29.66 15.49
C PRO A 72 -5.31 28.81 14.31
N VAL A 73 -6.48 29.21 13.81
CA VAL A 73 -7.30 28.60 12.74
C VAL A 73 -6.57 28.45 11.38
N SER A 74 -5.26 28.72 11.29
CA SER A 74 -4.46 28.61 10.05
C SER A 74 -3.89 27.21 9.76
N TYR A 75 -3.95 26.25 10.70
CA TYR A 75 -3.41 24.90 10.46
C TYR A 75 -4.12 24.17 9.32
N LYS A 76 -5.45 24.32 9.17
CA LYS A 76 -6.22 23.70 8.07
C LYS A 76 -5.83 24.18 6.68
N LYS A 77 -5.46 25.46 6.52
CA LYS A 77 -5.07 26.01 5.21
C LYS A 77 -3.66 25.58 4.81
N ILE A 78 -2.74 25.51 5.77
CA ILE A 78 -1.37 25.07 5.52
C ILE A 78 -1.36 23.57 5.21
N THR A 79 -2.06 22.74 5.99
CA THR A 79 -2.17 21.30 5.67
C THR A 79 -2.89 21.04 4.35
N ALA A 80 -3.98 21.75 4.02
CA ALA A 80 -4.65 21.57 2.73
C ALA A 80 -3.75 21.91 1.52
N THR A 81 -2.88 22.92 1.64
CA THR A 81 -1.99 23.32 0.53
C THR A 81 -0.89 22.28 0.28
N PHE A 82 -0.28 21.72 1.33
CA PHE A 82 0.73 20.66 1.19
C PHE A 82 0.14 19.31 0.77
N VAL A 83 -1.07 19.00 1.25
CA VAL A 83 -1.82 17.79 0.86
C VAL A 83 -2.17 17.82 -0.63
N ASN A 84 -2.62 18.96 -1.18
CA ASN A 84 -2.93 19.07 -2.60
C ASN A 84 -1.69 18.92 -3.51
N MET A 85 -0.52 19.42 -3.09
CA MET A 85 0.73 19.21 -3.85
C MET A 85 1.24 17.76 -3.77
N ALA A 86 1.02 17.06 -2.65
CA ALA A 86 1.50 15.68 -2.45
C ALA A 86 0.57 14.60 -3.04
N ILE A 87 -0.73 14.90 -3.19
CA ILE A 87 -1.72 14.04 -3.86
C ILE A 87 -1.61 14.14 -5.39
N GLY A 88 -1.15 15.29 -5.92
CA GLY A 88 -1.08 15.57 -7.36
C GLY A 88 0.10 14.94 -8.13
N ILE A 89 0.90 14.05 -7.54
CA ILE A 89 2.01 13.42 -8.28
C ILE A 89 1.47 12.26 -9.12
N GLU A 90 1.35 12.51 -10.42
CA GLU A 90 1.09 11.51 -11.44
C GLU A 90 2.28 10.55 -11.61
N PRO A 91 2.04 9.31 -12.09
CA PRO A 91 3.14 8.43 -12.47
C PRO A 91 4.05 9.09 -13.51
N PRO A 92 5.34 8.71 -13.57
CA PRO A 92 6.24 9.20 -14.63
C PRO A 92 5.62 9.04 -16.02
N GLN A 93 5.76 10.05 -16.86
CA GLN A 93 5.20 10.03 -18.21
C GLN A 93 5.83 8.89 -19.03
N LEU A 94 4.99 8.05 -19.62
CA LEU A 94 5.42 7.04 -20.59
C LEU A 94 5.49 7.66 -21.99
N ILE A 95 6.63 7.51 -22.65
CA ILE A 95 6.86 8.07 -23.98
C ILE A 95 7.22 6.92 -24.93
N PRO A 96 6.43 6.67 -26.00
CA PRO A 96 6.79 5.65 -26.97
C PRO A 96 8.02 6.08 -27.78
N SER A 97 8.92 5.15 -28.06
CA SER A 97 10.04 5.38 -28.98
C SER A 97 10.18 4.21 -29.96
N LEU A 98 10.53 4.53 -31.22
CA LEU A 98 10.81 3.55 -32.27
C LEU A 98 12.30 3.22 -32.38
N ASP A 99 13.17 4.04 -31.79
CA ASP A 99 14.61 3.99 -31.99
C ASP A 99 15.35 3.92 -30.65
N VAL A 100 16.18 2.89 -30.48
CA VAL A 100 17.04 2.74 -29.30
C VAL A 100 18.18 3.77 -29.26
N LYS A 101 18.40 4.49 -30.36
CA LYS A 101 19.37 5.58 -30.47
C LYS A 101 18.77 6.97 -30.23
N ASP A 102 17.53 7.06 -29.77
CA ASP A 102 16.91 8.34 -29.41
C ASP A 102 17.71 9.07 -28.32
N THR A 103 18.20 10.27 -28.65
CA THR A 103 19.06 11.10 -27.81
C THR A 103 18.33 11.75 -26.63
N SER A 104 17.01 11.63 -26.57
CA SER A 104 16.18 12.11 -25.46
C SER A 104 16.35 11.28 -24.18
N TYR A 105 16.88 10.06 -24.31
CA TYR A 105 17.08 9.12 -23.21
C TYR A 105 18.55 9.04 -22.81
N ASP A 106 18.80 8.95 -21.52
CA ASP A 106 20.15 8.96 -20.96
C ASP A 106 20.66 7.54 -20.61
N LEU A 107 19.81 6.53 -20.73
CA LEU A 107 20.16 5.11 -20.53
C LEU A 107 19.16 4.19 -21.25
N VAL A 108 19.65 3.10 -21.84
CA VAL A 108 18.80 2.02 -22.39
C VAL A 108 18.73 0.84 -21.42
N LEU A 109 17.53 0.50 -20.93
CA LEU A 109 17.29 -0.64 -20.04
C LEU A 109 16.68 -1.80 -20.84
N ILE A 110 17.45 -2.87 -21.03
CA ILE A 110 17.02 -4.08 -21.74
C ILE A 110 16.53 -5.12 -20.75
N VAL A 111 15.32 -5.65 -20.99
CA VAL A 111 14.74 -6.75 -20.20
C VAL A 111 14.39 -7.91 -21.14
N THR A 112 15.13 -9.02 -21.05
CA THR A 112 14.90 -10.25 -21.81
C THR A 112 15.68 -11.43 -21.20
N ASP A 113 15.37 -12.66 -21.60
CA ASP A 113 16.10 -13.88 -21.21
C ASP A 113 17.35 -14.13 -22.06
N LYS A 114 17.37 -13.63 -23.30
CA LYS A 114 18.34 -14.03 -24.34
C LYS A 114 18.72 -12.90 -25.27
N PHE A 115 20.00 -12.82 -25.66
CA PHE A 115 20.49 -11.80 -26.58
C PHE A 115 19.99 -11.99 -28.01
N GLU A 116 19.68 -13.22 -28.41
CA GLU A 116 19.18 -13.56 -29.75
C GLU A 116 17.84 -12.91 -30.06
N LYS A 117 17.05 -12.59 -29.02
CA LYS A 117 15.77 -11.88 -29.15
C LYS A 117 15.94 -10.41 -29.55
N LEU A 118 17.15 -9.84 -29.39
CA LEU A 118 17.48 -8.50 -29.90
C LEU A 118 17.65 -8.57 -31.41
N THR A 119 16.56 -8.36 -32.15
CA THR A 119 16.50 -8.45 -33.62
C THR A 119 16.12 -7.11 -34.26
N GLY A 120 16.24 -7.00 -35.58
CA GLY A 120 15.89 -5.78 -36.32
C GLY A 120 16.67 -4.56 -35.82
N ASN A 121 15.96 -3.48 -35.45
CA ASN A 121 16.56 -2.26 -34.90
C ASN A 121 17.36 -2.51 -33.60
N LEU A 122 16.99 -3.54 -32.82
CA LEU A 122 17.69 -3.91 -31.59
C LEU A 122 18.98 -4.69 -31.82
N ALA A 123 19.23 -5.21 -33.02
CA ALA A 123 20.36 -6.10 -33.29
C ALA A 123 21.73 -5.45 -33.00
N CYS A 124 21.81 -4.12 -33.12
CA CYS A 124 23.02 -3.36 -32.80
C CYS A 124 23.45 -3.51 -31.33
N LEU A 125 22.53 -3.79 -30.42
CA LEU A 125 22.80 -3.96 -28.98
C LEU A 125 23.40 -5.32 -28.64
N ARG A 126 23.42 -6.29 -29.57
CA ARG A 126 23.84 -7.66 -29.27
C ARG A 126 25.34 -7.78 -29.02
N THR A 127 26.16 -7.26 -29.93
CA THR A 127 27.63 -7.39 -29.87
C THR A 127 28.23 -6.86 -28.56
N PRO A 128 27.86 -5.65 -28.07
CA PRO A 128 28.38 -5.16 -26.80
C PRO A 128 28.03 -6.05 -25.60
N LEU A 129 26.84 -6.67 -25.61
CA LEU A 129 26.40 -7.57 -24.53
C LEU A 129 27.11 -8.92 -24.58
N GLU A 130 27.31 -9.49 -25.78
CA GLU A 130 28.07 -10.72 -25.98
C GLU A 130 29.54 -10.54 -25.60
N ASP A 131 30.14 -9.40 -25.94
CA ASP A 131 31.50 -9.08 -25.56
C ASP A 131 31.64 -8.90 -24.04
N TYR A 132 30.68 -8.24 -23.39
CA TYR A 132 30.65 -8.17 -21.93
C TYR A 132 30.53 -9.57 -21.30
N ALA A 133 29.66 -10.43 -21.83
CA ALA A 133 29.42 -11.77 -21.30
C ALA A 133 30.65 -12.69 -21.33
N LYS A 134 31.58 -12.46 -22.26
CA LYS A 134 32.87 -13.19 -22.33
C LYS A 134 33.80 -12.85 -21.16
N VAL A 135 33.63 -11.67 -20.57
CA VAL A 135 34.53 -11.13 -19.54
C VAL A 135 33.91 -11.22 -18.15
N ASP A 136 32.59 -11.01 -18.03
CA ASP A 136 31.87 -11.06 -16.77
C ASP A 136 30.54 -11.81 -16.88
N GLY A 137 30.49 -12.99 -16.26
CA GLY A 137 29.31 -13.85 -16.22
C GLY A 137 28.14 -13.30 -15.38
N ALA A 138 28.32 -12.19 -14.65
CA ALA A 138 27.25 -11.55 -13.87
C ALA A 138 26.06 -11.11 -14.74
N ILE A 139 26.31 -10.77 -16.02
CA ILE A 139 25.27 -10.39 -16.99
C ILE A 139 24.16 -11.44 -17.15
N ASN A 140 24.46 -12.71 -16.84
CA ASN A 140 23.50 -13.82 -16.93
C ASN A 140 22.67 -13.99 -15.65
N LYS A 141 23.02 -13.30 -14.56
CA LYS A 141 22.44 -13.52 -13.23
C LYS A 141 21.81 -12.25 -12.63
N GLN A 142 22.32 -11.08 -12.97
CA GLN A 142 21.91 -9.81 -12.38
C GLN A 142 22.04 -8.65 -13.36
N PRO A 143 21.38 -7.49 -13.10
CA PRO A 143 21.52 -6.34 -13.96
C PRO A 143 22.94 -5.78 -13.97
N VAL A 144 23.49 -5.54 -15.15
CA VAL A 144 24.83 -4.97 -15.34
C VAL A 144 24.77 -3.72 -16.21
N LEU A 145 25.65 -2.76 -15.92
CA LEU A 145 25.84 -1.57 -16.76
C LEU A 145 26.95 -1.87 -17.77
N VAL A 146 26.61 -1.78 -19.04
CA VAL A 146 27.49 -1.96 -20.19
C VAL A 146 27.68 -0.60 -20.85
N LEU A 147 28.94 -0.18 -20.99
CA LEU A 147 29.31 1.02 -21.74
C LEU A 147 29.49 0.66 -23.20
N THR A 148 28.90 1.45 -24.10
CA THR A 148 28.97 1.20 -25.54
C THR A 148 28.70 2.47 -26.33
N ASP A 149 29.37 2.62 -27.47
CA ASP A 149 29.18 3.69 -28.45
C ASP A 149 28.00 3.45 -29.41
N VAL A 150 27.36 2.27 -29.35
CA VAL A 150 26.24 1.91 -30.22
C VAL A 150 25.01 2.80 -30.01
N VAL A 151 24.77 3.23 -28.77
CA VAL A 151 23.69 4.16 -28.41
C VAL A 151 24.28 5.52 -27.98
N PRO A 152 23.69 6.66 -28.38
CA PRO A 152 24.29 7.97 -28.11
C PRO A 152 24.50 8.29 -26.63
N CYS A 153 23.67 7.72 -25.75
CA CYS A 153 23.78 7.93 -24.31
C CYS A 153 24.95 7.19 -23.66
N GLY A 154 25.62 6.28 -24.38
CA GLY A 154 26.79 5.56 -23.89
C GLY A 154 26.50 4.45 -22.86
N ARG A 155 25.25 4.36 -22.36
CA ARG A 155 24.88 3.56 -21.18
C ARG A 155 23.75 2.58 -21.50
N VAL A 156 24.04 1.29 -21.41
CA VAL A 156 23.06 0.21 -21.53
C VAL A 156 23.03 -0.59 -20.23
N ILE A 157 21.86 -0.84 -19.67
CA ILE A 157 21.69 -1.86 -18.63
C ILE A 157 21.03 -3.07 -19.26
N PHE A 158 21.70 -4.22 -19.16
CA PHE A 158 21.06 -5.50 -19.43
C PHE A 158 20.57 -6.10 -18.13
N SER A 159 19.28 -6.40 -18.05
CA SER A 159 18.63 -7.02 -16.90
C SER A 159 18.01 -8.36 -17.30
N PRO A 160 18.66 -9.49 -16.96
CA PRO A 160 18.18 -10.81 -17.38
C PRO A 160 16.91 -11.21 -16.64
N THR A 161 15.93 -11.75 -17.36
CA THR A 161 14.82 -12.50 -16.74
C THR A 161 15.26 -13.89 -16.28
N GLY A 162 16.46 -14.34 -16.63
CA GLY A 162 16.86 -15.73 -16.49
C GLY A 162 16.01 -16.66 -17.38
N PRO A 163 16.10 -17.98 -17.18
CA PRO A 163 15.30 -18.95 -17.93
C PRO A 163 13.79 -18.70 -17.75
N LEU A 164 13.02 -18.95 -18.81
CA LEU A 164 11.56 -18.81 -18.86
C LEU A 164 10.86 -20.14 -19.19
N ASN A 165 11.53 -21.26 -18.94
CA ASN A 165 11.11 -22.59 -19.37
C ASN A 165 11.00 -23.60 -18.20
N ARG A 166 10.98 -23.11 -16.96
CA ARG A 166 10.71 -23.93 -15.77
C ARG A 166 9.22 -23.98 -15.53
N ASP A 167 8.74 -25.04 -14.89
CA ASP A 167 7.30 -25.28 -14.67
C ASP A 167 6.58 -24.17 -13.88
N TYR A 168 7.32 -23.38 -13.10
CA TYR A 168 6.80 -22.29 -12.28
C TYR A 168 7.10 -20.90 -12.83
N ASP A 169 7.79 -20.79 -13.98
CA ASP A 169 8.07 -19.50 -14.57
C ASP A 169 6.77 -18.86 -15.06
N ASP A 170 6.56 -17.62 -14.63
CA ASP A 170 5.43 -16.81 -15.05
C ASP A 170 5.87 -15.38 -15.41
N VAL A 171 4.90 -14.53 -15.76
CA VAL A 171 5.13 -13.14 -16.17
C VAL A 171 5.89 -12.32 -15.12
N ARG A 172 5.89 -12.70 -13.84
CA ARG A 172 6.62 -12.01 -12.76
C ARG A 172 8.14 -12.06 -12.96
N ARG A 173 8.67 -13.00 -13.75
CA ARG A 173 10.09 -12.97 -14.16
C ARG A 173 10.48 -11.66 -14.85
N PHE A 174 9.55 -11.07 -15.61
CA PHE A 174 9.72 -9.77 -16.25
C PHE A 174 9.56 -8.61 -15.27
N ALA A 175 8.71 -8.75 -14.25
CA ALA A 175 8.60 -7.76 -13.17
C ALA A 175 9.90 -7.68 -12.35
N ASP A 176 10.44 -8.83 -11.98
CA ASP A 176 11.67 -8.95 -11.18
C ASP A 176 12.86 -8.33 -11.93
N ALA A 177 13.04 -8.71 -13.20
CA ALA A 177 14.10 -8.16 -14.03
C ALA A 177 13.95 -6.67 -14.28
N ALA A 178 12.73 -6.18 -14.55
CA ALA A 178 12.50 -4.76 -14.76
C ALA A 178 12.76 -3.93 -13.48
N SER A 179 12.34 -4.44 -12.32
CA SER A 179 12.58 -3.79 -11.01
C SER A 179 14.07 -3.74 -10.66
N ALA A 180 14.78 -4.85 -10.85
CA ALA A 180 16.22 -4.92 -10.61
C ALA A 180 16.98 -3.99 -11.59
N GLY A 181 16.57 -3.99 -12.86
CA GLY A 181 17.16 -3.17 -13.92
C GLY A 181 17.01 -1.67 -13.67
N ILE A 182 15.80 -1.20 -13.35
CA ILE A 182 15.60 0.23 -13.03
C ILE A 182 16.30 0.62 -11.74
N THR A 183 16.36 -0.26 -10.73
CA THR A 183 17.14 0.00 -9.51
C THR A 183 18.61 0.24 -9.85
N ARG A 184 19.19 -0.61 -10.69
CA ARG A 184 20.58 -0.43 -11.17
C ARG A 184 20.75 0.83 -12.01
N ALA A 185 19.73 1.23 -12.78
CA ALA A 185 19.72 2.47 -13.56
C ALA A 185 19.76 3.71 -12.67
N LEU A 186 18.94 3.74 -11.62
CA LEU A 186 18.95 4.83 -10.64
C LEU A 186 20.31 4.95 -9.94
N GLN A 187 20.93 3.82 -9.58
CA GLN A 187 22.29 3.80 -9.02
C GLN A 187 23.36 4.31 -10.01
N ALA A 188 23.11 4.19 -11.32
CA ALA A 188 23.97 4.74 -12.37
C ALA A 188 23.70 6.25 -12.64
N GLY A 189 22.81 6.89 -11.88
CA GLY A 189 22.43 8.29 -12.07
C GLY A 189 21.51 8.52 -13.28
N CYS A 190 20.74 7.52 -13.68
CA CYS A 190 19.76 7.64 -14.77
C CYS A 190 18.57 8.54 -14.38
N ARG A 191 18.16 9.41 -15.29
CA ARG A 191 16.98 10.28 -15.15
C ARG A 191 15.92 10.06 -16.21
N LYS A 192 16.27 9.55 -17.39
CA LYS A 192 15.36 9.32 -18.53
C LYS A 192 15.66 7.96 -19.18
N PRO A 193 15.32 6.84 -18.51
CA PRO A 193 15.54 5.51 -19.06
C PRO A 193 14.61 5.21 -20.24
N LEU A 194 15.13 4.50 -21.24
CA LEU A 194 14.35 3.84 -22.29
C LEU A 194 14.23 2.35 -21.98
N LEU A 195 13.04 1.87 -21.64
CA LEU A 195 12.76 0.44 -21.51
C LEU A 195 12.70 -0.22 -22.89
N VAL A 196 13.58 -1.18 -23.11
CA VAL A 196 13.60 -2.08 -24.26
C VAL A 196 13.24 -3.48 -23.81
N ARG A 197 12.04 -3.92 -24.21
CA ARG A 197 11.63 -5.32 -24.11
C ARG A 197 11.36 -5.85 -25.53
N PRO A 198 12.20 -6.77 -26.04
CA PRO A 198 11.96 -7.40 -27.34
C PRO A 198 10.56 -8.01 -27.42
N ILE A 199 9.90 -7.88 -28.57
CA ILE A 199 8.58 -8.45 -28.77
C ILE A 199 8.74 -9.96 -29.01
N ASP A 200 8.16 -10.75 -28.12
CA ASP A 200 8.12 -12.22 -28.18
C ASP A 200 6.80 -12.76 -27.60
N ASP A 201 6.59 -14.06 -27.81
CA ASP A 201 5.39 -14.80 -27.38
C ASP A 201 5.58 -15.50 -26.02
N SER A 202 6.58 -15.10 -25.22
CA SER A 202 6.86 -15.77 -23.95
C SER A 202 5.72 -15.56 -22.94
N PHE A 203 5.24 -14.32 -22.77
CA PHE A 203 4.06 -14.02 -21.96
C PHE A 203 3.29 -12.81 -22.52
N GLU A 204 1.97 -12.95 -22.67
CA GLU A 204 1.07 -11.93 -23.27
C GLU A 204 1.23 -10.54 -22.64
N LYS A 205 1.39 -10.46 -21.30
CA LYS A 205 1.44 -9.20 -20.55
C LYS A 205 2.84 -8.79 -20.10
N ALA A 206 3.91 -9.43 -20.61
CA ALA A 206 5.29 -9.15 -20.17
C ALA A 206 5.65 -7.66 -20.19
N GLY A 207 5.34 -6.95 -21.27
CA GLY A 207 5.61 -5.52 -21.39
C GLY A 207 4.88 -4.67 -20.35
N LEU A 208 3.58 -4.93 -20.14
CA LEU A 208 2.78 -4.22 -19.14
C LEU A 208 3.31 -4.47 -17.73
N VAL A 209 3.59 -5.73 -17.40
CA VAL A 209 4.10 -6.13 -16.08
C VAL A 209 5.48 -5.54 -15.80
N SER A 210 6.38 -5.49 -16.81
CA SER A 210 7.66 -4.78 -16.68
C SER A 210 7.48 -3.29 -16.36
N ILE A 211 6.57 -2.60 -17.07
CA ILE A 211 6.28 -1.18 -16.83
C ILE A 211 5.72 -0.97 -15.42
N LEU A 212 4.75 -1.78 -15.00
CA LEU A 212 4.15 -1.70 -13.66
C LEU A 212 5.19 -1.98 -12.56
N ALA A 213 6.15 -2.87 -12.80
CA ALA A 213 7.23 -3.16 -11.86
C ALA A 213 8.24 -2.00 -11.76
N ILE A 214 8.55 -1.36 -12.89
CA ILE A 214 9.34 -0.12 -12.92
C ILE A 214 8.64 0.97 -12.13
N PHE A 215 7.35 1.21 -12.39
CA PHE A 215 6.59 2.20 -11.62
C PHE A 215 6.54 1.89 -10.12
N HIS A 216 6.38 0.62 -9.75
CA HIS A 216 6.46 0.22 -8.35
C HIS A 216 7.80 0.60 -7.71
N THR A 217 8.90 0.41 -8.43
CA THR A 217 10.25 0.78 -7.97
C THR A 217 10.44 2.30 -7.92
N LEU A 218 9.82 3.03 -8.84
CA LEU A 218 9.88 4.49 -8.93
C LEU A 218 8.97 5.20 -7.93
N TYR A 219 7.97 4.50 -7.37
CA TYR A 219 7.05 5.03 -6.37
C TYR A 219 7.78 5.71 -5.21
N ILE A 220 7.22 6.84 -4.80
CA ILE A 220 7.67 7.66 -3.68
C ILE A 220 6.50 7.74 -2.70
N PRO A 221 6.65 7.22 -1.47
CA PRO A 221 5.64 7.35 -0.43
C PRO A 221 5.22 8.80 -0.19
N ILE A 222 3.94 8.99 0.14
CA ILE A 222 3.34 10.31 0.34
C ILE A 222 4.12 11.17 1.35
N GLU A 223 4.69 10.56 2.40
CA GLU A 223 5.49 11.26 3.42
C GLU A 223 6.74 11.91 2.83
N LEU A 224 7.40 11.22 1.89
CA LEU A 224 8.57 11.76 1.22
C LEU A 224 8.18 12.86 0.24
N ARG A 225 7.03 12.72 -0.45
CA ARG A 225 6.50 13.75 -1.34
C ARG A 225 6.13 15.02 -0.57
N GLU A 226 5.47 14.88 0.58
CA GLU A 226 5.18 16.00 1.50
C GLU A 226 6.45 16.68 2.01
N ALA A 227 7.53 15.92 2.18
CA ALA A 227 8.85 16.45 2.54
C ALA A 227 9.63 17.07 1.36
N GLY A 228 9.01 17.19 0.17
CA GLY A 228 9.59 17.84 -1.00
C GLY A 228 10.42 16.92 -1.91
N HIS A 229 10.37 15.59 -1.73
CA HIS A 229 11.04 14.67 -2.64
C HIS A 229 10.27 14.55 -3.95
N GLY A 230 10.88 15.01 -5.04
CA GLY A 230 10.36 14.90 -6.40
C GLY A 230 10.58 13.50 -7.01
N PRO A 231 10.06 13.27 -8.23
CA PRO A 231 10.16 11.98 -8.91
C PRO A 231 11.61 11.53 -9.12
N LYS A 232 11.84 10.21 -9.07
CA LYS A 232 13.20 9.62 -9.22
C LYS A 232 13.73 9.73 -10.66
N VAL A 233 12.83 9.80 -11.65
CA VAL A 233 13.10 9.96 -13.08
C VAL A 233 12.17 11.02 -13.65
N ASP A 234 12.57 11.68 -14.73
CA ASP A 234 11.80 12.74 -15.37
C ASP A 234 10.76 12.17 -16.37
N ALA A 235 11.09 11.05 -17.01
CA ALA A 235 10.21 10.32 -17.94
C ALA A 235 10.67 8.86 -18.07
N LEU A 236 9.81 7.99 -18.59
CA LEU A 236 10.15 6.61 -18.93
C LEU A 236 9.83 6.35 -20.41
N GLY A 237 10.86 6.14 -21.22
CA GLY A 237 10.72 5.70 -22.59
C GLY A 237 10.25 4.25 -22.66
N VAL A 238 9.40 3.93 -23.62
CA VAL A 238 8.98 2.56 -23.93
C VAL A 238 9.28 2.30 -25.39
N TRP A 239 10.26 1.43 -25.65
CA TRP A 239 10.57 1.02 -27.01
C TRP A 239 9.44 0.18 -27.60
N CYS A 240 9.11 0.44 -28.85
CA CYS A 240 8.05 -0.23 -29.59
C CYS A 240 8.39 -0.30 -31.09
N THR A 241 7.64 -1.08 -31.84
CA THR A 241 7.70 -1.12 -33.30
C THR A 241 6.51 -0.42 -33.97
N ASP A 242 5.51 -0.04 -33.19
CA ASP A 242 4.22 0.49 -33.64
C ASP A 242 3.67 1.41 -32.55
N ILE A 243 3.72 2.73 -32.80
CA ILE A 243 3.34 3.77 -31.85
C ILE A 243 1.84 3.68 -31.52
N ASP A 244 1.00 3.40 -32.52
CA ASP A 244 -0.46 3.38 -32.33
C ASP A 244 -0.88 2.22 -31.42
N LYS A 245 -0.26 1.04 -31.60
CA LYS A 245 -0.51 -0.11 -30.72
C LYS A 245 -0.03 0.12 -29.29
N VAL A 246 1.19 0.65 -29.11
CA VAL A 246 1.75 0.84 -27.77
C VAL A 246 1.01 1.93 -26.99
N THR A 247 0.45 2.93 -27.67
CA THR A 247 -0.27 4.05 -27.03
C THR A 247 -1.44 3.56 -26.16
N LYS A 248 -2.20 2.56 -26.64
CA LYS A 248 -3.27 1.93 -25.84
C LYS A 248 -2.73 1.21 -24.59
N GLY A 249 -1.60 0.52 -24.74
CA GLY A 249 -0.92 -0.17 -23.63
C GLY A 249 -0.37 0.80 -22.60
N ILE A 250 0.18 1.93 -23.04
CA ILE A 250 0.64 3.04 -22.21
C ILE A 250 -0.51 3.62 -21.40
N ALA A 251 -1.63 3.96 -22.05
CA ALA A 251 -2.81 4.48 -21.36
C ALA A 251 -3.32 3.52 -20.27
N HIS A 252 -3.33 2.22 -20.56
CA HIS A 252 -3.70 1.20 -19.60
C HIS A 252 -2.71 1.11 -18.43
N ALA A 253 -1.39 1.09 -18.69
CA ALA A 253 -0.36 1.07 -17.65
C ALA A 253 -0.43 2.29 -16.74
N THR A 254 -0.60 3.49 -17.31
CA THR A 254 -0.75 4.75 -16.58
C THR A 254 -2.00 4.75 -15.69
N ALA A 255 -3.13 4.25 -16.19
CA ALA A 255 -4.36 4.16 -15.39
C ALA A 255 -4.21 3.19 -14.21
N LEU A 256 -3.62 2.01 -14.45
CA LEU A 256 -3.35 1.04 -13.39
C LEU A 256 -2.38 1.60 -12.34
N GLU A 257 -1.31 2.26 -12.75
CA GLU A 257 -0.37 2.84 -11.80
C GLU A 257 -0.97 3.99 -11.02
N SER A 258 -1.79 4.84 -11.64
CA SER A 258 -2.52 5.89 -10.93
C SER A 258 -3.40 5.30 -9.83
N GLY A 259 -4.05 4.16 -10.10
CA GLY A 259 -4.78 3.39 -9.10
C GLY A 259 -3.88 2.80 -8.00
N ARG A 260 -2.72 2.25 -8.37
CA ARG A 260 -1.76 1.70 -7.41
C ARG A 260 -1.14 2.77 -6.51
N ILE A 261 -0.93 4.00 -7.00
CA ILE A 261 -0.50 5.15 -6.19
C ILE A 261 -1.55 5.45 -5.13
N VAL A 262 -2.83 5.63 -5.52
CA VAL A 262 -3.93 5.84 -4.57
C VAL A 262 -4.00 4.73 -3.52
N ALA A 263 -3.91 3.47 -3.94
CA ALA A 263 -3.93 2.33 -3.03
C ALA A 263 -2.73 2.33 -2.07
N ARG A 264 -1.50 2.64 -2.55
CA ARG A 264 -0.30 2.67 -1.71
C ARG A 264 -0.25 3.88 -0.78
N ASP A 265 -0.76 5.03 -1.21
CA ASP A 265 -0.84 6.23 -0.37
C ASP A 265 -1.77 5.97 0.81
N ILE A 266 -2.99 5.47 0.52
CA ILE A 266 -3.96 5.16 1.57
C ILE A 266 -3.41 4.04 2.45
N MET A 267 -3.02 2.89 1.91
CA MET A 267 -2.63 1.72 2.73
C MET A 267 -1.29 1.91 3.45
N GLY A 268 -0.29 2.42 2.74
CA GLY A 268 1.11 2.41 3.17
C GLY A 268 1.46 3.53 4.15
N SER A 269 0.65 4.58 4.20
CA SER A 269 0.90 5.70 5.10
C SER A 269 0.58 5.38 6.56
N ASP A 270 1.12 6.19 7.47
CA ASP A 270 0.98 6.01 8.91
C ASP A 270 -0.49 6.20 9.38
N PRO A 271 -0.79 5.78 10.61
CA PRO A 271 -2.15 5.81 11.15
C PRO A 271 -2.81 7.19 11.19
N GLU A 272 -2.03 8.27 11.31
CA GLU A 272 -2.55 9.62 11.52
C GLU A 272 -2.72 10.36 10.18
N ARG A 273 -1.81 10.18 9.21
CA ARG A 273 -2.00 10.72 7.84
C ARG A 273 -3.17 10.10 7.12
N MET A 274 -3.44 8.83 7.36
CA MET A 274 -4.56 8.09 6.75
C MET A 274 -5.54 7.55 7.79
N ALA A 275 -5.87 8.38 8.78
CA ALA A 275 -7.07 8.20 9.62
C ALA A 275 -8.34 8.43 8.79
N ALA A 276 -9.50 7.96 9.26
CA ALA A 276 -10.72 7.94 8.45
C ALA A 276 -11.15 9.31 7.87
N PRO A 277 -11.12 10.42 8.63
CA PRO A 277 -11.38 11.75 8.07
C PRO A 277 -10.35 12.20 7.03
N ARG A 278 -9.08 11.76 7.16
CA ARG A 278 -8.01 12.10 6.23
C ARG A 278 -8.09 11.31 4.94
N VAL A 279 -8.56 10.07 5.01
CA VAL A 279 -8.89 9.28 3.82
C VAL A 279 -10.08 9.89 3.08
N GLU A 280 -11.07 10.43 3.79
CA GLU A 280 -12.14 11.25 3.16
C GLU A 280 -11.54 12.44 2.39
N ASP A 281 -10.71 13.26 3.03
CA ASP A 281 -10.05 14.41 2.37
C ASP A 281 -9.28 13.95 1.11
N TYR A 282 -8.46 12.90 1.26
CA TYR A 282 -7.63 12.36 0.17
C TYR A 282 -8.49 11.88 -1.00
N VAL A 283 -9.54 11.12 -0.72
CA VAL A 283 -10.43 10.55 -1.74
C VAL A 283 -11.21 11.66 -2.44
N GLN A 284 -11.70 12.67 -1.72
CA GLN A 284 -12.37 13.82 -2.34
C GLN A 284 -11.44 14.53 -3.33
N GLU A 285 -10.18 14.75 -2.98
CA GLU A 285 -9.21 15.37 -3.90
C GLU A 285 -8.82 14.44 -5.06
N ALA A 286 -8.57 13.14 -4.79
CA ALA A 286 -8.14 12.18 -5.81
C ALA A 286 -9.19 11.94 -6.92
N PHE A 287 -10.47 12.15 -6.60
CA PHE A 287 -11.60 12.02 -7.53
C PHE A 287 -12.22 13.36 -7.92
N LYS A 288 -11.64 14.48 -7.48
CA LYS A 288 -12.04 15.81 -7.91
C LYS A 288 -11.92 15.92 -9.43
N ASP A 289 -12.94 16.53 -10.05
CA ASP A 289 -13.04 16.71 -11.50
C ASP A 289 -12.99 15.41 -12.33
N THR A 290 -13.26 14.25 -11.69
CA THR A 290 -13.45 12.97 -12.38
C THR A 290 -14.93 12.65 -12.57
N ASN A 291 -15.23 11.56 -13.29
CA ASN A 291 -16.60 11.04 -13.42
C ASN A 291 -16.98 10.05 -12.30
N VAL A 292 -16.23 10.01 -11.20
CA VAL A 292 -16.55 9.22 -10.01
C VAL A 292 -17.17 10.14 -8.96
N GLN A 293 -18.40 9.84 -8.55
CA GLN A 293 -19.07 10.58 -7.47
C GLN A 293 -18.62 10.05 -6.11
N VAL A 294 -18.28 10.97 -5.20
CA VAL A 294 -17.91 10.66 -3.81
C VAL A 294 -19.03 11.09 -2.88
N SER A 295 -19.53 10.17 -2.05
CA SER A 295 -20.45 10.49 -0.95
C SER A 295 -19.97 9.89 0.37
N VAL A 296 -20.20 10.60 1.47
CA VAL A 296 -19.61 10.24 2.77
C VAL A 296 -20.67 10.28 3.87
N VAL A 297 -20.71 9.20 4.67
CA VAL A 297 -21.45 9.16 5.93
C VAL A 297 -20.45 9.36 7.07
N SER A 298 -20.54 10.51 7.74
CA SER A 298 -19.60 10.93 8.80
C SER A 298 -20.28 11.22 10.15
N ASN A 299 -21.60 11.40 10.17
CA ASN A 299 -22.35 11.66 11.39
C ASN A 299 -22.44 10.38 12.24
N ALA A 300 -21.94 10.44 13.48
CA ALA A 300 -21.88 9.28 14.38
C ALA A 300 -23.26 8.65 14.67
N ASN A 301 -24.32 9.46 14.79
CA ASN A 301 -25.66 8.93 15.03
C ASN A 301 -26.19 8.18 13.79
N ILE A 302 -25.90 8.69 12.60
CA ILE A 302 -26.24 8.00 11.34
C ILE A 302 -25.43 6.72 11.20
N LEU A 303 -24.12 6.76 11.48
CA LEU A 303 -23.26 5.57 11.45
C LEU A 303 -23.77 4.49 12.42
N ASN A 304 -24.09 4.84 13.65
CA ASN A 304 -24.58 3.89 14.64
C ASN A 304 -25.96 3.32 14.31
N ARG A 305 -26.83 4.10 13.64
CA ARG A 305 -28.16 3.66 13.21
C ARG A 305 -28.09 2.77 11.96
N ASP A 306 -27.36 3.22 10.94
CA ASP A 306 -27.37 2.61 9.60
C ASP A 306 -26.31 1.52 9.44
N PHE A 307 -25.23 1.58 10.24
CA PHE A 307 -24.09 0.66 10.26
C PHE A 307 -23.69 0.29 11.71
N PRO A 308 -24.59 -0.31 12.49
CA PRO A 308 -24.38 -0.56 13.93
C PRO A 308 -23.15 -1.42 14.28
N LEU A 309 -22.78 -2.43 13.48
CA LEU A 309 -21.57 -3.23 13.67
C LEU A 309 -20.30 -2.38 13.47
N LEU A 310 -20.29 -1.53 12.44
CA LEU A 310 -19.21 -0.57 12.20
C LEU A 310 -19.12 0.45 13.34
N GLY A 311 -20.27 0.94 13.80
CA GLY A 311 -20.39 1.84 14.96
C GLY A 311 -19.79 1.24 16.24
N ALA A 312 -20.07 -0.04 16.50
CA ALA A 312 -19.51 -0.76 17.65
C ALA A 312 -17.98 -0.83 17.60
N VAL A 313 -17.39 -1.16 16.44
CA VAL A 313 -15.93 -1.22 16.27
C VAL A 313 -15.27 0.15 16.47
N ASN A 314 -15.88 1.22 15.97
CA ASN A 314 -15.33 2.57 16.11
C ASN A 314 -15.64 3.24 17.46
N ARG A 315 -16.41 2.59 18.34
CA ARG A 315 -17.02 3.22 19.52
C ARG A 315 -15.97 3.87 20.43
N ALA A 316 -14.89 3.16 20.76
CA ALA A 316 -13.77 3.69 21.54
C ALA A 316 -12.99 4.81 20.83
N ALA A 317 -12.97 4.84 19.50
CA ALA A 317 -12.27 5.87 18.74
C ALA A 317 -13.06 7.18 18.60
N ASN A 318 -14.39 7.13 18.79
CA ASN A 318 -15.30 8.27 18.55
C ASN A 318 -15.04 9.48 19.47
N CYS A 319 -14.42 9.28 20.64
CA CYS A 319 -14.05 10.37 21.54
C CYS A 319 -12.90 11.23 21.00
N VAL A 320 -12.18 10.77 19.97
CA VAL A 320 -11.12 11.51 19.31
C VAL A 320 -11.57 11.97 17.92
N ASP A 321 -11.75 13.29 17.75
CA ASP A 321 -12.28 13.88 16.51
C ASP A 321 -11.59 13.40 15.23
N ARG A 322 -10.25 13.33 15.26
CA ARG A 322 -9.44 12.90 14.12
C ARG A 322 -9.54 11.40 13.80
N HIS A 323 -10.17 10.59 14.66
CA HIS A 323 -10.39 9.15 14.44
C HIS A 323 -11.86 8.80 14.18
N LYS A 324 -12.76 9.79 14.10
CA LYS A 324 -14.17 9.55 13.83
C LYS A 324 -14.36 8.77 12.52
N GLY A 325 -15.14 7.71 12.58
CA GLY A 325 -15.35 6.80 11.46
C GLY A 325 -16.01 7.47 10.25
N ARG A 326 -15.86 6.84 9.08
CA ARG A 326 -16.48 7.19 7.81
C ARG A 326 -16.96 5.94 7.10
N VAL A 327 -18.09 6.05 6.41
CA VAL A 327 -18.38 5.18 5.27
C VAL A 327 -18.31 6.04 4.02
N ILE A 328 -17.36 5.73 3.14
CA ILE A 328 -17.14 6.49 1.90
C ILE A 328 -17.65 5.64 0.74
N PHE A 329 -18.55 6.19 -0.06
CA PHE A 329 -19.06 5.57 -1.28
C PHE A 329 -18.49 6.27 -2.52
N LEU A 330 -18.04 5.47 -3.47
CA LEU A 330 -17.54 5.89 -4.77
C LEU A 330 -18.44 5.30 -5.85
N GLU A 331 -19.01 6.13 -6.72
CA GLU A 331 -19.89 5.66 -7.79
C GLU A 331 -19.38 6.10 -9.17
N TYR A 332 -19.18 5.13 -10.04
CA TYR A 332 -18.86 5.31 -11.45
C TYR A 332 -20.02 4.79 -12.30
N ALA A 333 -20.45 5.56 -13.30
CA ALA A 333 -21.37 5.10 -14.33
C ALA A 333 -20.75 5.40 -15.71
N GLY A 334 -20.51 4.35 -16.48
CA GLY A 334 -20.06 4.46 -17.86
C GLY A 334 -21.13 5.06 -18.76
N SER A 335 -20.72 5.54 -19.94
CA SER A 335 -21.63 5.92 -21.02
C SER A 335 -22.46 4.71 -21.48
N GLY A 336 -23.62 4.99 -22.09
CA GLY A 336 -24.47 3.96 -22.72
C GLY A 336 -25.44 3.25 -21.77
N HIS A 337 -26.02 2.16 -22.27
CA HIS A 337 -26.91 1.29 -21.49
C HIS A 337 -26.07 0.45 -20.54
N ILE A 338 -26.44 0.41 -19.25
CA ILE A 338 -25.71 -0.35 -18.25
C ILE A 338 -26.10 -1.83 -18.33
N ASP A 339 -25.15 -2.67 -18.75
CA ASP A 339 -25.32 -4.12 -18.89
C ASP A 339 -24.89 -4.88 -17.62
N LYS A 340 -24.12 -4.22 -16.74
CA LYS A 340 -23.51 -4.83 -15.56
C LYS A 340 -23.27 -3.82 -14.46
N THR A 341 -23.59 -4.20 -13.23
CA THR A 341 -23.31 -3.42 -12.03
C THR A 341 -22.37 -4.18 -11.11
N ILE A 342 -21.22 -3.60 -10.77
CA ILE A 342 -20.27 -4.16 -9.81
C ILE A 342 -20.37 -3.39 -8.49
N PHE A 343 -20.46 -4.11 -7.39
CA PHE A 343 -20.45 -3.58 -6.04
C PHE A 343 -19.20 -4.09 -5.32
N LEU A 344 -18.39 -3.17 -4.81
CA LEU A 344 -17.16 -3.49 -4.09
C LEU A 344 -17.24 -2.97 -2.65
N VAL A 345 -16.86 -3.80 -1.67
CA VAL A 345 -16.73 -3.36 -0.28
C VAL A 345 -15.31 -3.62 0.20
N GLY A 346 -14.62 -2.57 0.61
CA GLY A 346 -13.26 -2.65 1.12
C GLY A 346 -13.20 -2.52 2.65
N LYS A 347 -12.47 -3.44 3.31
CA LYS A 347 -12.12 -3.31 4.74
C LYS A 347 -11.23 -2.06 4.93
N GLY A 348 -11.67 -1.13 5.77
CA GLY A 348 -11.00 0.15 6.02
C GLY A 348 -10.57 0.36 7.47
N ILE A 349 -9.94 -0.63 8.13
CA ILE A 349 -9.44 -0.40 9.49
C ILE A 349 -8.18 0.46 9.43
N THR A 350 -8.29 1.73 9.81
CA THR A 350 -7.19 2.70 9.65
C THR A 350 -6.02 2.43 10.58
N TYR A 351 -6.33 1.84 11.73
CA TYR A 351 -5.37 1.23 12.65
C TYR A 351 -6.10 0.20 13.51
N ASP A 352 -5.48 -0.97 13.66
CA ASP A 352 -6.05 -2.08 14.42
C ASP A 352 -5.22 -2.39 15.67
N THR A 353 -5.76 -2.05 16.84
CA THR A 353 -5.18 -2.46 18.12
C THR A 353 -5.63 -3.86 18.56
N GLY A 354 -6.64 -4.43 17.89
CA GLY A 354 -7.42 -5.59 18.32
C GLY A 354 -8.57 -5.29 19.28
N GLY A 355 -8.79 -4.02 19.66
CA GLY A 355 -9.82 -3.65 20.63
C GLY A 355 -9.53 -4.21 22.03
N ALA A 356 -10.57 -4.66 22.75
CA ALA A 356 -10.41 -5.26 24.08
C ALA A 356 -9.56 -6.54 24.06
N ASP A 357 -9.65 -7.34 23.00
CA ASP A 357 -8.76 -8.44 22.65
C ASP A 357 -7.44 -7.93 22.03
N VAL A 358 -6.72 -7.11 22.82
CA VAL A 358 -5.56 -6.33 22.35
C VAL A 358 -4.45 -7.20 21.73
N LYS A 359 -3.89 -6.74 20.61
CA LYS A 359 -2.70 -7.36 20.01
C LYS A 359 -1.49 -7.17 20.94
N VAL A 360 -0.90 -8.28 21.36
CA VAL A 360 0.29 -8.32 22.25
C VAL A 360 1.56 -8.72 21.48
N GLY A 361 2.73 -8.63 22.14
CA GLY A 361 3.99 -9.16 21.60
C GLY A 361 4.53 -8.42 20.37
N GLY A 362 4.15 -7.15 20.18
CA GLY A 362 4.58 -6.34 19.03
C GLY A 362 3.77 -6.57 17.74
N ALA A 363 2.75 -7.42 17.77
CA ALA A 363 1.89 -7.72 16.61
C ALA A 363 1.07 -6.52 16.10
N MET A 364 1.03 -5.42 16.86
CA MET A 364 0.39 -4.17 16.44
C MET A 364 1.20 -3.38 15.40
N ALA A 365 2.53 -3.62 15.32
CA ALA A 365 3.38 -2.96 14.34
C ALA A 365 2.93 -3.32 12.90
N GLY A 366 2.70 -2.31 12.07
CA GLY A 366 2.23 -2.49 10.69
C GLY A 366 0.71 -2.63 10.53
N MET A 367 -0.07 -2.58 11.62
CA MET A 367 -1.55 -2.59 11.57
C MET A 367 -2.17 -1.28 11.05
N SER A 368 -1.35 -0.28 10.71
CA SER A 368 -1.80 0.82 9.86
C SER A 368 -2.23 0.33 8.47
N ARG A 369 -1.73 -0.81 8.01
CA ARG A 369 -2.05 -1.37 6.68
C ARG A 369 -3.37 -2.15 6.65
N ASP A 370 -4.10 -2.23 7.75
CA ASP A 370 -5.35 -2.99 7.86
C ASP A 370 -6.58 -2.33 7.17
N LYS A 371 -6.28 -1.33 6.35
CA LYS A 371 -7.16 -0.64 5.39
C LYS A 371 -6.84 -1.01 3.94
N GLY A 372 -6.05 -2.06 3.71
CA GLY A 372 -5.63 -2.48 2.36
C GLY A 372 -6.80 -2.83 1.44
N GLY A 373 -7.89 -3.38 1.99
CA GLY A 373 -9.12 -3.66 1.24
C GLY A 373 -9.79 -2.41 0.68
N ALA A 374 -10.02 -1.40 1.53
CA ALA A 374 -10.56 -0.10 1.13
C ALA A 374 -9.61 0.64 0.16
N SER A 375 -8.31 0.52 0.39
CA SER A 375 -7.28 1.13 -0.47
C SER A 375 -7.29 0.54 -1.88
N ALA A 376 -7.41 -0.79 -2.00
CA ALA A 376 -7.52 -1.47 -3.30
C ALA A 376 -8.79 -1.05 -4.05
N VAL A 377 -9.92 -0.91 -3.35
CA VAL A 377 -11.17 -0.40 -3.92
C VAL A 377 -11.02 1.03 -4.44
N ALA A 378 -10.42 1.93 -3.65
CA ALA A 378 -10.14 3.30 -4.10
C ALA A 378 -9.21 3.34 -5.33
N GLY A 379 -8.15 2.52 -5.32
CA GLY A 379 -7.24 2.40 -6.47
C GLY A 379 -7.93 1.90 -7.73
N PHE A 380 -8.79 0.89 -7.61
CA PHE A 380 -9.60 0.39 -8.73
C PHE A 380 -10.51 1.48 -9.31
N MET A 381 -11.21 2.23 -8.45
CA MET A 381 -12.05 3.35 -8.88
C MET A 381 -11.23 4.44 -9.57
N LYS A 382 -9.99 4.70 -9.14
CA LYS A 382 -9.10 5.67 -9.81
C LYS A 382 -8.72 5.19 -11.21
N ALA A 383 -8.36 3.92 -11.38
CA ALA A 383 -8.11 3.35 -12.71
C ALA A 383 -9.34 3.45 -13.61
N LEU A 384 -10.54 3.17 -13.09
CA LEU A 384 -11.80 3.32 -13.82
C LEU A 384 -12.08 4.77 -14.26
N SER A 385 -11.79 5.75 -13.40
CA SER A 385 -11.99 7.16 -13.73
C SER A 385 -11.15 7.64 -14.93
N ILE A 386 -10.05 6.95 -15.20
CA ILE A 386 -9.13 7.22 -16.31
C ILE A 386 -9.53 6.40 -17.55
N LEU A 387 -9.75 5.09 -17.39
CA LEU A 387 -10.08 4.18 -18.50
C LEU A 387 -11.47 4.40 -19.07
N LYS A 388 -12.41 4.86 -18.23
CA LYS A 388 -13.80 5.16 -18.58
C LYS A 388 -14.50 4.07 -19.42
N PRO A 389 -14.51 2.79 -18.97
CA PRO A 389 -15.21 1.74 -19.70
C PRO A 389 -16.71 2.03 -19.81
N GLU A 390 -17.28 1.76 -20.98
CA GLU A 390 -18.71 1.95 -21.25
C GLU A 390 -19.54 0.80 -20.68
N ASN A 391 -20.86 1.00 -20.60
CA ASN A 391 -21.88 -0.01 -20.28
C ASN A 391 -21.74 -0.68 -18.89
N ILE A 392 -20.92 -0.12 -18.00
CA ILE A 392 -20.71 -0.65 -16.65
C ILE A 392 -20.96 0.42 -15.60
N LYS A 393 -21.65 0.03 -14.52
CA LYS A 393 -21.77 0.81 -13.29
C LYS A 393 -20.94 0.14 -12.18
N VAL A 394 -20.20 0.93 -11.42
CA VAL A 394 -19.46 0.44 -10.26
C VAL A 394 -19.79 1.28 -9.04
N VAL A 395 -20.20 0.62 -7.96
CA VAL A 395 -20.45 1.25 -6.65
C VAL A 395 -19.50 0.62 -5.64
N ALA A 396 -18.62 1.43 -5.06
CA ALA A 396 -17.60 1.02 -4.12
C ALA A 396 -17.87 1.62 -2.74
N GLY A 397 -17.70 0.84 -1.68
CA GLY A 397 -17.89 1.25 -0.29
C GLY A 397 -16.63 0.98 0.53
N MET A 398 -16.12 2.00 1.22
CA MET A 398 -14.97 1.92 2.09
C MET A 398 -15.42 2.07 3.55
N SER A 399 -15.20 1.03 4.35
CA SER A 399 -15.58 0.95 5.78
C SER A 399 -14.48 1.51 6.67
N MET A 400 -14.32 2.84 6.71
CA MET A 400 -13.16 3.52 7.30
C MET A 400 -13.34 3.79 8.80
N VAL A 401 -12.75 2.98 9.66
CA VAL A 401 -12.83 3.13 11.13
C VAL A 401 -11.52 2.76 11.82
N ARG A 402 -11.36 3.10 13.10
CA ARG A 402 -10.22 2.69 13.92
C ARG A 402 -10.69 1.75 15.03
N ASN A 403 -10.13 0.54 15.10
CA ASN A 403 -10.36 -0.38 16.21
C ASN A 403 -9.42 0.00 17.36
N SER A 404 -9.96 0.65 18.39
CA SER A 404 -9.19 1.23 19.50
C SER A 404 -9.54 0.60 20.83
N VAL A 405 -8.61 0.70 21.79
CA VAL A 405 -8.84 0.39 23.20
C VAL A 405 -9.23 1.66 23.95
N GLY A 406 -10.30 1.62 24.73
CA GLY A 406 -10.77 2.73 25.56
C GLY A 406 -11.93 2.31 26.45
N GLU A 407 -12.43 3.26 27.25
CA GLU A 407 -13.56 3.03 28.16
C GLU A 407 -14.84 2.58 27.43
N GLU A 408 -14.98 2.99 26.16
CA GLU A 408 -16.11 2.68 25.28
C GLU A 408 -15.83 1.54 24.30
N SER A 409 -14.78 0.73 24.50
CA SER A 409 -14.52 -0.43 23.65
C SER A 409 -15.71 -1.39 23.67
N TYR A 410 -16.05 -1.94 22.51
CA TYR A 410 -16.85 -3.16 22.47
C TYR A 410 -16.03 -4.33 22.96
N VAL A 411 -16.71 -5.30 23.56
CA VAL A 411 -16.06 -6.42 24.27
C VAL A 411 -16.61 -7.75 23.80
N SER A 412 -15.83 -8.81 24.03
CA SER A 412 -16.31 -10.17 23.85
C SER A 412 -17.57 -10.45 24.67
N ASP A 413 -18.44 -11.31 24.13
CA ASP A 413 -19.81 -11.61 24.58
C ASP A 413 -20.86 -10.50 24.43
N GLU A 414 -20.47 -9.29 24.00
CA GLU A 414 -21.45 -8.28 23.57
C GLU A 414 -22.25 -8.80 22.35
N ILE A 415 -23.55 -8.52 22.31
CA ILE A 415 -24.43 -8.86 21.19
C ILE A 415 -24.85 -7.58 20.48
N VAL A 416 -24.40 -7.41 19.24
CA VAL A 416 -24.72 -6.23 18.42
C VAL A 416 -25.70 -6.64 17.31
N THR A 417 -26.79 -5.88 17.16
CA THR A 417 -27.74 -6.08 16.06
C THR A 417 -27.24 -5.39 14.79
N SER A 418 -27.02 -6.15 13.72
CA SER A 418 -26.59 -5.64 12.41
C SER A 418 -27.68 -4.87 11.68
N ARG A 419 -27.30 -4.17 10.60
CA ARG A 419 -28.22 -3.53 9.64
C ARG A 419 -29.22 -4.54 9.07
N ALA A 420 -28.81 -5.79 8.87
CA ALA A 420 -29.66 -6.87 8.38
C ALA A 420 -30.67 -7.38 9.43
N GLY A 421 -30.70 -6.83 10.64
CA GLY A 421 -31.52 -7.30 11.76
C GLY A 421 -30.98 -8.57 12.44
N VAL A 422 -29.84 -9.10 11.98
CA VAL A 422 -29.20 -10.29 12.56
C VAL A 422 -28.37 -9.88 13.79
N ARG A 423 -28.56 -10.58 14.90
CA ARG A 423 -27.78 -10.38 16.14
C ARG A 423 -26.45 -11.13 16.04
N VAL A 424 -25.35 -10.43 16.28
CA VAL A 424 -23.99 -10.96 16.23
C VAL A 424 -23.40 -10.96 17.63
N ARG A 425 -23.07 -12.13 18.17
CA ARG A 425 -22.27 -12.24 19.40
C ARG A 425 -20.80 -12.03 19.04
N VAL A 426 -20.17 -11.06 19.68
CA VAL A 426 -18.74 -10.79 19.52
C VAL A 426 -17.96 -11.86 20.27
N GLY A 427 -17.23 -12.70 19.54
CA GLY A 427 -16.36 -13.71 20.16
C GLY A 427 -14.92 -13.24 20.36
N ASN A 428 -14.49 -12.22 19.60
CA ASN A 428 -13.16 -11.63 19.65
C ASN A 428 -13.19 -10.27 18.94
N THR A 429 -12.66 -9.21 19.56
CA THR A 429 -12.65 -7.84 19.01
C THR A 429 -11.52 -7.58 18.00
N ASP A 430 -10.58 -8.53 17.83
CA ASP A 430 -9.57 -8.58 16.76
C ASP A 430 -10.10 -9.25 15.48
N ALA A 431 -11.39 -9.60 15.47
CA ALA A 431 -12.13 -10.03 14.29
C ALA A 431 -13.06 -8.90 13.78
N GLU A 432 -12.68 -7.64 13.97
CA GLU A 432 -13.41 -6.42 13.64
C GLU A 432 -13.66 -6.25 12.13
N GLY A 433 -12.74 -6.69 11.27
CA GLY A 433 -12.81 -6.46 9.83
C GLY A 433 -14.09 -6.99 9.18
N ARG A 434 -14.60 -8.13 9.65
CA ARG A 434 -15.88 -8.69 9.17
C ARG A 434 -17.09 -7.91 9.71
N MET A 435 -16.98 -7.34 10.90
CA MET A 435 -18.03 -6.52 11.51
C MET A 435 -18.22 -5.23 10.74
N VAL A 436 -17.14 -4.50 10.45
CA VAL A 436 -17.21 -3.18 9.77
C VAL A 436 -17.70 -3.28 8.33
N MET A 437 -17.39 -4.39 7.64
CA MET A 437 -17.84 -4.61 6.27
C MET A 437 -19.27 -5.13 6.19
N ALA A 438 -19.77 -5.87 7.18
CA ALA A 438 -21.05 -6.57 7.09
C ALA A 438 -22.24 -5.62 6.84
N ASP A 439 -22.30 -4.49 7.54
CA ASP A 439 -23.39 -3.52 7.34
C ASP A 439 -23.26 -2.77 6.02
N VAL A 440 -22.04 -2.44 5.59
CA VAL A 440 -21.79 -1.83 4.28
C VAL A 440 -22.18 -2.80 3.16
N LEU A 441 -21.82 -4.08 3.30
CA LEU A 441 -22.22 -5.15 2.38
C LEU A 441 -23.74 -5.34 2.35
N CYS A 442 -24.43 -5.24 3.49
CA CYS A 442 -25.89 -5.26 3.54
C CYS A 442 -26.49 -4.09 2.74
N LYS A 443 -25.98 -2.87 2.93
CA LYS A 443 -26.40 -1.70 2.15
C LYS A 443 -26.16 -1.89 0.65
N MET A 444 -25.01 -2.43 0.25
CA MET A 444 -24.73 -2.73 -1.16
C MET A 444 -25.68 -3.81 -1.72
N LYS A 445 -26.00 -4.83 -0.92
CA LYS A 445 -26.96 -5.87 -1.30
C LYS A 445 -28.35 -5.28 -1.51
N GLU A 446 -28.80 -4.37 -0.64
CA GLU A 446 -30.08 -3.65 -0.82
C GLU A 446 -30.12 -2.91 -2.16
N MET A 447 -29.04 -2.20 -2.51
CA MET A 447 -28.92 -1.49 -3.80
C MET A 447 -28.85 -2.46 -5.00
N ALA A 448 -28.28 -3.65 -4.80
CA ALA A 448 -28.07 -4.62 -5.86
C ALA A 448 -29.35 -5.33 -6.32
N ILE A 449 -30.41 -5.36 -5.49
CA ILE A 449 -31.69 -5.99 -5.84
C ILE A 449 -32.30 -5.36 -7.08
N ASP A 450 -32.16 -4.04 -7.23
CA ASP A 450 -32.71 -3.27 -8.35
C ASP A 450 -31.68 -3.01 -9.46
N ALA A 451 -30.46 -3.56 -9.34
CA ALA A 451 -29.36 -3.31 -10.27
C ALA A 451 -29.32 -4.32 -11.42
N VAL A 452 -28.83 -3.89 -12.58
CA VAL A 452 -28.65 -4.77 -13.75
C VAL A 452 -27.44 -5.68 -13.53
N ASN A 453 -27.68 -7.00 -13.62
CA ASN A 453 -26.67 -8.07 -13.49
C ASN A 453 -25.63 -7.78 -12.38
N PRO A 454 -26.04 -7.77 -11.10
CA PRO A 454 -25.20 -7.34 -10.01
C PRO A 454 -24.11 -8.37 -9.67
N HIS A 455 -22.90 -7.87 -9.42
CA HIS A 455 -21.77 -8.64 -8.89
C HIS A 455 -21.26 -7.97 -7.61
N LEU A 456 -21.31 -8.66 -6.47
CA LEU A 456 -20.89 -8.14 -5.17
C LEU A 456 -19.60 -8.83 -4.72
N MET A 457 -18.59 -8.04 -4.33
CA MET A 457 -17.31 -8.55 -3.84
C MET A 457 -16.83 -7.77 -2.62
N THR A 458 -16.23 -8.46 -1.66
CA THR A 458 -15.51 -7.85 -0.54
C THR A 458 -14.01 -8.04 -0.71
N ILE A 459 -13.22 -7.00 -0.43
CA ILE A 459 -11.76 -7.03 -0.51
C ILE A 459 -11.21 -6.64 0.88
N ALA A 460 -10.34 -7.47 1.46
CA ALA A 460 -9.93 -7.26 2.84
C ALA A 460 -8.58 -7.92 3.22
N THR A 461 -7.82 -7.23 4.07
CA THR A 461 -6.75 -7.78 4.90
C THR A 461 -7.36 -8.54 6.09
N LEU A 462 -8.09 -9.62 5.82
CA LEU A 462 -9.06 -10.15 6.80
C LEU A 462 -8.45 -11.09 7.84
N THR A 463 -7.52 -11.96 7.45
CA THR A 463 -7.03 -13.00 8.35
C THR A 463 -5.54 -13.26 8.19
N GLY A 464 -4.84 -13.43 9.31
CA GLY A 464 -3.49 -13.98 9.29
C GLY A 464 -3.43 -15.44 8.80
N HIS A 465 -4.54 -16.17 8.89
CA HIS A 465 -4.66 -17.54 8.38
C HIS A 465 -4.44 -17.62 6.88
N ALA A 466 -5.01 -16.70 6.09
CA ALA A 466 -4.83 -16.67 4.64
C ALA A 466 -3.33 -16.63 4.26
N VAL A 467 -2.57 -15.70 4.84
CA VAL A 467 -1.12 -15.57 4.58
C VAL A 467 -0.34 -16.79 5.06
N ARG A 468 -0.75 -17.43 6.17
CA ARG A 468 -0.13 -18.68 6.64
C ARG A 468 -0.42 -19.86 5.71
N THR A 469 -1.51 -19.83 4.96
CA THR A 469 -1.91 -20.90 4.02
C THR A 469 -1.19 -20.77 2.69
N VAL A 470 -1.19 -19.58 2.07
CA VAL A 470 -0.73 -19.40 0.67
C VAL A 470 0.55 -18.56 0.55
N GLY A 471 1.11 -18.12 1.68
CA GLY A 471 2.28 -17.26 1.72
C GLY A 471 1.96 -15.78 1.43
N PRO A 472 2.99 -14.91 1.46
CA PRO A 472 2.81 -13.46 1.29
C PRO A 472 2.65 -13.02 -0.18
N ALA A 473 2.86 -13.91 -1.13
CA ALA A 473 2.88 -13.61 -2.57
C ALA A 473 1.56 -13.91 -3.29
N TYR A 474 0.56 -14.46 -2.58
CA TYR A 474 -0.72 -14.89 -3.14
C TYR A 474 -1.87 -14.32 -2.33
N SER A 475 -2.94 -13.91 -3.02
CA SER A 475 -4.22 -13.55 -2.40
C SER A 475 -5.16 -14.76 -2.36
N ILE A 476 -6.13 -14.80 -1.45
CA ILE A 476 -7.19 -15.82 -1.46
C ILE A 476 -8.50 -15.23 -1.97
N ILE A 477 -9.16 -15.93 -2.89
CA ILE A 477 -10.52 -15.63 -3.34
C ILE A 477 -11.47 -16.76 -2.94
N MET A 478 -12.71 -16.40 -2.57
CA MET A 478 -13.75 -17.34 -2.18
C MET A 478 -15.06 -16.98 -2.87
N ASP A 479 -15.69 -17.99 -3.48
CA ASP A 479 -17.01 -17.85 -4.07
C ASP A 479 -18.10 -18.32 -3.10
N ASN A 480 -19.22 -17.59 -3.08
CA ASN A 480 -20.48 -18.11 -2.56
C ASN A 480 -21.22 -18.92 -3.64
N GLY A 481 -22.35 -19.54 -3.29
CA GLY A 481 -23.10 -20.39 -4.23
C GLY A 481 -23.41 -19.74 -5.59
N PRO A 482 -23.97 -18.51 -5.64
CA PRO A 482 -24.16 -17.79 -6.91
C PRO A 482 -22.87 -17.49 -7.70
N ALA A 483 -21.81 -17.06 -7.03
CA ALA A 483 -20.54 -16.73 -7.69
C ALA A 483 -19.83 -17.98 -8.23
N GLN A 484 -19.91 -19.10 -7.50
CA GLN A 484 -19.35 -20.40 -7.89
C GLN A 484 -20.00 -20.92 -9.16
N ARG A 485 -21.33 -20.77 -9.32
CA ARG A 485 -22.03 -21.14 -10.56
C ARG A 485 -21.57 -20.35 -11.79
N LYS A 486 -20.99 -19.16 -11.58
CA LYS A 486 -20.38 -18.34 -12.62
C LYS A 486 -18.85 -18.52 -12.73
N CYS A 487 -18.25 -19.41 -11.93
CA CYS A 487 -16.80 -19.63 -11.86
C CYS A 487 -16.02 -18.32 -11.65
N THR A 488 -16.50 -17.44 -10.75
CA THR A 488 -15.95 -16.10 -10.59
C THR A 488 -14.53 -16.15 -10.04
N ALA A 489 -14.27 -17.01 -9.05
CA ALA A 489 -12.95 -17.22 -8.48
C ALA A 489 -11.92 -17.68 -9.53
N GLN A 490 -12.30 -18.61 -10.41
CA GLN A 490 -11.44 -19.10 -11.49
C GLN A 490 -11.15 -18.00 -12.52
N ALA A 491 -12.15 -17.19 -12.87
CA ALA A 491 -11.97 -16.07 -13.79
C ALA A 491 -11.00 -15.02 -13.22
N VAL A 492 -11.09 -14.72 -11.92
CA VAL A 492 -10.17 -13.78 -11.24
C VAL A 492 -8.77 -14.39 -11.11
N GLN A 493 -8.64 -15.67 -10.76
CA GLN A 493 -7.35 -16.36 -10.72
C GLN A 493 -6.65 -16.31 -12.08
N ALA A 494 -7.34 -16.72 -13.15
CA ALA A 494 -6.80 -16.69 -14.51
C ALA A 494 -6.45 -15.26 -14.98
N ALA A 495 -7.18 -14.25 -14.53
CA ALA A 495 -6.81 -12.86 -14.76
C ALA A 495 -5.54 -12.51 -13.97
N GLY A 496 -5.49 -12.79 -12.67
CA GLY A 496 -4.33 -12.55 -11.80
C GLY A 496 -3.04 -13.13 -12.35
N ASP A 497 -3.07 -14.38 -12.81
CA ASP A 497 -1.92 -15.08 -13.40
C ASP A 497 -1.35 -14.32 -14.61
N LYS A 498 -2.22 -13.75 -15.46
CA LYS A 498 -1.80 -12.96 -16.62
C LYS A 498 -1.14 -11.65 -16.22
N TYR A 499 -1.52 -11.03 -15.11
CA TYR A 499 -0.99 -9.74 -14.65
C TYR A 499 0.12 -9.88 -13.61
N GLY A 500 0.47 -11.10 -13.20
CA GLY A 500 1.46 -11.36 -12.16
C GLY A 500 0.97 -11.02 -10.74
N ASP A 501 -0.35 -11.11 -10.51
CA ASP A 501 -1.01 -10.89 -9.21
C ASP A 501 -1.88 -12.12 -8.88
N PRO A 502 -1.27 -13.26 -8.49
CA PRO A 502 -1.93 -14.55 -8.45
C PRO A 502 -2.87 -14.71 -7.25
N PHE A 503 -3.94 -15.49 -7.47
CA PHE A 503 -4.92 -15.84 -6.46
C PHE A 503 -4.96 -17.35 -6.24
N GLU A 504 -5.16 -17.75 -4.99
CA GLU A 504 -5.54 -19.10 -4.61
C GLU A 504 -7.04 -19.16 -4.32
N ILE A 505 -7.70 -20.22 -4.82
CA ILE A 505 -9.13 -20.39 -4.63
C ILE A 505 -9.38 -21.20 -3.36
N SER A 506 -10.11 -20.60 -2.43
CA SER A 506 -10.62 -21.29 -1.26
C SER A 506 -12.14 -21.49 -1.37
N THR A 507 -12.63 -22.59 -0.81
CA THR A 507 -14.04 -22.98 -0.89
C THR A 507 -14.71 -22.76 0.45
N ILE A 508 -15.90 -22.16 0.45
CA ILE A 508 -16.74 -22.09 1.65
C ILE A 508 -17.11 -23.52 2.05
N ARG A 509 -16.77 -23.89 3.28
CA ARG A 509 -17.03 -25.22 3.82
C ARG A 509 -18.27 -25.20 4.72
N ARG A 510 -18.82 -26.39 4.99
CA ARG A 510 -20.11 -26.54 5.68
C ARG A 510 -19.95 -26.53 7.20
N GLU A 511 -18.84 -27.08 7.68
CA GLU A 511 -18.42 -27.02 9.07
C GLU A 511 -18.25 -25.57 9.56
#